data_AF-A0AA38XKF8-F1
#
_entry.id   AF-A0AA38XKF8-F1
#
_cell.length_a   1.000
_cell.length_b   1.000
_cell.length_c   1.000
_cell.angle_alpha   90.00
_cell.angle_beta   90.00
_cell.angle_gamma   90.00
#
_symmetry.space_group_name_H-M   'P 1'
#
loop_
_entity.id
_entity.type
_entity.pdbx_description
1 polymer ?
#
loop_
_entity_poly.entity_id
_entity_poly.type
_entity_poly.pdbx_seq_one_letter_code
_entity_poly.pdbx_strand_id
1 'polypeptide(L)'
;MMDEFSAITRSSVHSDTSSQSCSHAGTFYDLLSQMLVAPHVQRHFRGNSDPFICLPIEITPQVNQTLAFMRDGYFPNIFDKNKLVMRIGRQAFSPVSLGSEIWQWSLKSIYDSGTAQACIATYLKIMAGLASESGSLNATRLSLALATRSLNALRKSLQDVALPSDAGAPINLISHVYYLHRVSLHTRDHAATLIHSELLNKLVVKAVARGDIDHMILWYTALDSVDASTRFMSRTSFDHSWFGRTCAPLWDMVERDLPEVPSEVFEGLSPNIQGEELRRAFLTSRHMNAYAENPPPPAAWKSSGMTRRSVFGWFVSKGVWAIGMAMDIFLDVKDRPYLAGDVSLGQHLTQGAWL
;
A
#
# COMPACT_ATOMS: atom_id res chain seq x y z
N MET A 1 -57.72 -1.12 -7.04
CA MET A 1 -58.77 -0.37 -6.30
C MET A 1 -58.07 0.85 -5.73
N MET A 2 -58.23 1.97 -6.45
CA MET A 2 -58.03 3.39 -6.10
C MET A 2 -56.65 3.81 -5.56
N ASP A 3 -55.84 4.51 -6.36
CA ASP A 3 -55.84 5.98 -6.60
C ASP A 3 -55.00 6.68 -5.49
N GLU A 4 -54.12 7.64 -5.73
CA GLU A 4 -54.31 8.81 -6.58
C GLU A 4 -52.97 9.54 -6.86
N PHE A 5 -52.82 10.02 -8.09
CA PHE A 5 -51.80 10.96 -8.58
C PHE A 5 -52.56 12.23 -8.97
N SER A 6 -52.10 13.43 -8.61
CA SER A 6 -52.44 14.73 -9.26
C SER A 6 -51.56 15.86 -8.69
N ALA A 7 -50.71 16.52 -9.48
CA ALA A 7 -50.95 17.64 -10.43
C ALA A 7 -50.75 19.02 -9.75
N ILE A 8 -49.64 19.73 -10.05
CA ILE A 8 -49.49 20.86 -10.99
C ILE A 8 -50.37 22.08 -10.69
N THR A 9 -49.75 23.25 -10.43
CA THR A 9 -50.04 24.49 -11.17
C THR A 9 -48.97 25.58 -11.01
N ARG A 10 -48.64 26.22 -12.14
CA ARG A 10 -47.82 27.43 -12.31
C ARG A 10 -48.68 28.68 -12.09
N SER A 11 -48.05 29.80 -11.72
CA SER A 11 -48.48 31.15 -12.10
C SER A 11 -47.26 32.00 -12.46
N SER A 12 -47.34 32.62 -13.63
CA SER A 12 -46.52 33.73 -14.14
C SER A 12 -46.93 35.05 -13.44
N VAL A 13 -46.38 36.26 -13.65
CA VAL A 13 -45.82 36.94 -14.83
C VAL A 13 -45.27 38.35 -14.39
N HIS A 14 -44.25 38.88 -15.11
CA HIS A 14 -43.86 40.32 -15.34
C HIS A 14 -43.50 41.26 -14.15
N SER A 15 -42.64 42.30 -14.25
CA SER A 15 -41.79 42.90 -15.30
C SER A 15 -41.00 44.10 -14.70
N ASP A 16 -39.80 44.34 -15.25
CA ASP A 16 -39.18 45.65 -15.58
C ASP A 16 -38.50 46.62 -14.58
N THR A 17 -37.46 47.27 -15.17
CA THR A 17 -36.87 48.64 -15.02
C THR A 17 -35.72 48.96 -14.04
N SER A 18 -34.50 48.92 -14.60
CA SER A 18 -33.53 50.03 -14.80
C SER A 18 -33.07 51.01 -13.68
N SER A 19 -31.74 51.01 -13.51
CA SER A 19 -30.79 52.16 -13.57
C SER A 19 -30.37 52.99 -12.32
N GLN A 20 -29.06 53.29 -12.32
CA GLN A 20 -28.29 54.41 -11.70
C GLN A 20 -28.05 54.39 -10.17
N SER A 21 -26.84 54.07 -9.70
CA SER A 21 -25.58 54.84 -9.61
C SER A 21 -25.42 55.64 -8.32
N CYS A 22 -24.40 55.32 -7.51
CA CYS A 22 -23.51 56.33 -6.90
C CYS A 22 -22.24 55.68 -6.35
N SER A 23 -21.15 56.35 -6.69
CA SER A 23 -19.74 56.15 -6.38
C SER A 23 -19.37 56.49 -4.94
N HIS A 24 -18.45 55.71 -4.34
CA HIS A 24 -17.22 56.19 -3.68
C HIS A 24 -16.49 55.03 -2.99
N ALA A 25 -15.28 54.70 -3.46
CA ALA A 25 -14.13 54.27 -2.65
C ALA A 25 -13.03 53.68 -3.57
N GLY A 26 -12.35 54.55 -4.32
CA GLY A 26 -10.98 54.25 -4.72
C GLY A 26 -10.06 54.44 -3.51
N THR A 27 -9.10 53.52 -3.32
CA THR A 27 -7.78 53.66 -2.66
C THR A 27 -7.29 52.37 -1.97
N PHE A 28 -7.25 51.25 -2.70
CA PHE A 28 -6.38 50.11 -2.33
C PHE A 28 -5.90 49.31 -3.56
N TYR A 29 -6.77 49.16 -4.57
CA TYR A 29 -6.45 48.39 -5.79
C TYR A 29 -5.49 49.08 -6.77
N ASP A 30 -5.41 50.41 -6.77
CA ASP A 30 -4.50 51.16 -7.66
C ASP A 30 -3.03 51.05 -7.24
N LEU A 31 -2.77 50.84 -5.94
CA LEU A 31 -1.40 50.66 -5.42
C LEU A 31 -0.85 49.25 -5.70
N LEU A 32 -1.71 48.23 -5.75
CA LEU A 32 -1.33 46.88 -6.17
C LEU A 32 -1.10 46.78 -7.69
N SER A 33 -1.80 47.58 -8.47
CA SER A 33 -1.69 47.57 -9.94
C SER A 33 -0.39 48.22 -10.43
N GLN A 34 0.20 49.16 -9.68
CA GLN A 34 1.48 49.79 -10.03
C GLN A 34 2.72 49.01 -9.56
N MET A 35 2.58 48.05 -8.63
CA MET A 35 3.69 47.16 -8.24
C MET A 35 3.86 45.94 -9.16
N LEU A 36 2.96 45.74 -10.13
CA LEU A 36 2.96 44.59 -11.05
C LEU A 36 3.53 44.87 -12.44
N VAL A 37 4.15 46.03 -12.67
CA VAL A 37 4.85 46.31 -13.93
C VAL A 37 6.36 46.34 -13.69
N ALA A 38 6.90 45.18 -13.32
CA ALA A 38 8.32 44.90 -13.52
C ALA A 38 8.52 44.38 -14.96
N PRO A 39 9.60 44.76 -15.65
CA PRO A 39 9.79 44.41 -17.06
C PRO A 39 9.79 42.91 -17.25
N HIS A 40 9.15 42.47 -18.34
CA HIS A 40 9.06 41.09 -18.81
C HIS A 40 10.44 40.42 -18.90
N VAL A 41 10.91 39.88 -17.78
CA VAL A 41 11.78 38.71 -17.83
C VAL A 41 10.81 37.56 -18.09
N GLN A 42 10.68 37.14 -19.35
CA GLN A 42 10.14 35.83 -19.68
C GLN A 42 11.08 34.77 -19.08
N ARG A 43 10.96 34.55 -17.76
CA ARG A 43 11.46 33.34 -17.14
C ARG A 43 10.65 32.23 -17.76
N HIS A 44 11.24 31.58 -18.74
CA HIS A 44 10.82 30.26 -19.18
C HIS A 44 11.05 29.33 -18.00
N PHE A 45 10.13 29.35 -17.03
CA PHE A 45 9.94 28.24 -16.12
C PHE A 45 9.50 27.09 -17.02
N ARG A 46 10.46 26.39 -17.62
CA ARG A 46 10.26 25.00 -18.05
C ARG A 46 9.60 24.36 -16.84
N GLY A 47 8.37 23.86 -16.97
CA GLY A 47 7.51 23.41 -15.88
C GLY A 47 8.10 22.23 -15.09
N ASN A 48 9.24 22.48 -14.47
CA ASN A 48 10.08 21.56 -13.75
C ASN A 48 9.82 21.88 -12.28
N SER A 49 9.22 20.93 -11.58
CA SER A 49 8.86 21.07 -10.17
C SER A 49 10.08 21.16 -9.25
N ASP A 50 11.28 21.01 -9.81
CA ASP A 50 12.56 21.24 -9.17
C ASP A 50 13.39 22.32 -9.92
N PRO A 51 13.07 23.61 -9.74
CA PRO A 51 13.74 24.71 -10.44
C PRO A 51 15.19 24.94 -9.97
N PHE A 52 15.59 24.33 -8.86
CA PHE A 52 16.92 24.48 -8.26
C PHE A 52 17.79 23.22 -8.40
N ILE A 53 17.27 22.16 -9.02
CA ILE A 53 17.98 20.88 -9.19
C ILE A 53 18.45 20.35 -7.81
N CYS A 54 17.55 20.43 -6.83
CA CYS A 54 17.80 19.95 -5.46
C CYS A 54 17.74 18.43 -5.36
N LEU A 55 17.08 17.76 -6.31
CA LEU A 55 16.90 16.31 -6.29
C LEU A 55 17.98 15.59 -7.12
N PRO A 56 18.39 14.37 -6.71
CA PRO A 56 19.42 13.59 -7.40
C PRO A 56 18.93 12.92 -8.70
N ILE A 57 17.73 13.27 -9.14
CA ILE A 57 17.09 12.78 -10.36
C ILE A 57 16.45 13.95 -11.11
N GLU A 58 16.41 13.85 -12.43
CA GLU A 58 15.71 14.84 -13.25
C GLU A 58 14.19 14.68 -13.12
N ILE A 59 13.50 15.75 -12.71
CA ILE A 59 12.04 15.80 -12.63
C ILE A 59 11.44 16.18 -13.98
N THR A 60 11.32 15.20 -14.87
CA THR A 60 10.59 15.38 -16.13
C THR A 60 9.08 15.56 -15.89
N PRO A 61 8.31 16.07 -16.87
CA PRO A 61 6.85 16.14 -16.75
C PRO A 61 6.20 14.81 -16.37
N GLN A 62 6.68 13.69 -16.91
CA GLN A 62 6.19 12.34 -16.59
C GLN A 62 6.55 11.92 -15.16
N VAL A 63 7.75 12.28 -14.68
CA VAL A 63 8.12 12.04 -13.28
C VAL A 63 7.22 12.85 -12.35
N ASN A 64 7.00 14.14 -12.64
CA ASN A 64 6.11 14.98 -11.85
C ASN A 64 4.66 14.45 -11.86
N GLN A 65 4.16 14.01 -13.02
CA GLN A 65 2.86 13.37 -13.12
C GLN A 65 2.78 12.10 -12.26
N THR A 66 3.84 11.30 -12.22
CA THR A 66 3.91 10.10 -11.38
C THR A 66 3.90 10.46 -9.89
N LEU A 67 4.65 11.49 -9.47
CA LEU A 67 4.65 11.97 -8.09
C LEU A 67 3.28 12.53 -7.67
N ALA A 68 2.61 13.27 -8.56
CA ALA A 68 1.24 13.73 -8.35
C ALA A 68 0.27 12.55 -8.27
N PHE A 69 0.41 11.56 -9.15
CA PHE A 69 -0.37 10.32 -9.10
C PHE A 69 -0.17 9.58 -7.77
N MET A 70 1.05 9.49 -7.24
CA MET A 70 1.31 8.89 -5.94
C MET A 70 0.58 9.64 -4.82
N ARG A 71 0.76 10.96 -4.75
CA ARG A 71 0.25 11.84 -3.70
C ARG A 71 -1.28 11.95 -3.70
N ASP A 72 -1.87 12.17 -4.86
CA ASP A 72 -3.28 12.55 -5.01
C ASP A 72 -4.15 11.39 -5.48
N GLY A 73 -3.54 10.40 -6.14
CA GLY A 73 -4.22 9.23 -6.68
C GLY A 73 -4.01 8.00 -5.81
N TYR A 74 -2.83 7.39 -5.88
CA TYR A 74 -2.55 6.06 -5.37
C TYR A 74 -2.71 5.95 -3.85
N PHE A 75 -1.97 6.73 -3.06
CA PHE A 75 -2.02 6.60 -1.60
C PHE A 75 -3.39 6.99 -1.04
N PRO A 76 -4.03 8.09 -1.46
CA PRO A 76 -5.40 8.34 -1.06
C PRO A 76 -6.30 7.17 -1.44
N ASN A 77 -6.30 6.65 -2.67
CA ASN A 77 -7.25 5.58 -3.03
C ASN A 77 -7.05 4.27 -2.23
N ILE A 78 -5.84 3.98 -1.75
CA ILE A 78 -5.54 2.82 -0.89
C ILE A 78 -5.84 3.11 0.58
N PHE A 79 -5.81 4.36 1.02
CA PHE A 79 -6.01 4.71 2.43
C PHE A 79 -7.25 5.60 2.68
N ASP A 80 -8.08 5.81 1.67
CA ASP A 80 -9.27 6.66 1.71
C ASP A 80 -10.49 5.90 2.23
N LYS A 81 -11.31 6.67 2.93
CA LYS A 81 -12.46 6.33 3.78
C LYS A 81 -13.63 5.66 3.06
N ASN A 82 -13.56 5.47 1.75
CA ASN A 82 -14.64 4.90 0.94
C ASN A 82 -14.28 3.57 0.26
N LYS A 83 -12.99 3.21 0.15
CA LYS A 83 -12.55 2.03 -0.64
C LYS A 83 -11.76 1.00 0.15
N LEU A 84 -10.94 1.45 1.10
CA LEU A 84 -10.19 0.58 2.03
C LEU A 84 -10.67 0.77 3.47
N VAL A 85 -11.97 1.02 3.61
CA VAL A 85 -12.65 0.67 4.85
C VAL A 85 -12.57 -0.84 4.92
N MET A 86 -11.57 -1.36 5.62
CA MET A 86 -11.91 -2.37 6.61
C MET A 86 -13.08 -1.74 7.33
N ARG A 87 -14.31 -2.20 7.04
CA ARG A 87 -15.58 -1.53 7.35
C ARG A 87 -15.80 -1.26 8.85
N ILE A 88 -14.77 -1.48 9.68
CA ILE A 88 -14.43 -1.01 11.03
C ILE A 88 -14.71 0.49 11.24
N GLY A 89 -15.99 0.88 11.15
CA GLY A 89 -16.56 2.15 11.60
C GLY A 89 -15.99 3.39 10.92
N ARG A 90 -16.85 4.13 10.18
CA ARG A 90 -16.52 5.44 9.55
C ARG A 90 -15.85 6.47 10.48
N GLN A 91 -15.92 6.29 11.79
CA GLN A 91 -15.34 7.18 12.81
C GLN A 91 -14.25 6.52 13.68
N ALA A 92 -14.07 5.19 13.64
CA ALA A 92 -13.16 4.50 14.56
C ALA A 92 -11.69 4.52 14.06
N PHE A 93 -11.47 4.28 12.76
CA PHE A 93 -10.13 4.21 12.16
C PHE A 93 -10.06 4.95 10.82
N SER A 94 -9.28 6.04 10.75
CA SER A 94 -8.97 6.73 9.50
C SER A 94 -7.56 6.35 9.04
N PRO A 95 -7.41 5.53 7.96
CA PRO A 95 -6.09 5.11 7.47
C PRO A 95 -5.27 6.25 6.85
N VAL A 96 -5.84 7.44 6.71
CA VAL A 96 -5.20 8.64 6.13
C VAL A 96 -3.82 8.95 6.74
N SER A 97 -3.65 8.77 8.06
CA SER A 97 -2.35 9.00 8.71
C SER A 97 -1.27 8.04 8.22
N LEU A 98 -1.62 6.76 8.01
CA LEU A 98 -0.72 5.75 7.47
C LEU A 98 -0.40 6.03 6.00
N GLY A 99 -1.40 6.41 5.21
CA GLY A 99 -1.18 6.87 3.84
C GLY A 99 -0.19 8.03 3.77
N SER A 100 -0.28 8.96 4.73
CA SER A 100 0.69 10.05 4.88
C SER A 100 2.09 9.55 5.24
N GLU A 101 2.22 8.62 6.20
CA GLU A 101 3.52 8.04 6.58
C GLU A 101 4.22 7.34 5.40
N ILE A 102 3.49 6.57 4.59
CA ILE A 102 4.05 5.87 3.43
C ILE A 102 4.43 6.85 2.33
N TRP A 103 3.62 7.89 2.13
CA TRP A 103 3.98 8.98 1.25
C TRP A 103 5.27 9.66 1.69
N GLN A 104 5.43 9.95 2.99
CA GLN A 104 6.67 10.52 3.54
C GLN A 104 7.86 9.58 3.38
N TRP A 105 7.69 8.28 3.56
CA TRP A 105 8.74 7.29 3.29
C TRP A 105 9.14 7.26 1.80
N SER A 106 8.14 7.34 0.91
CA SER A 106 8.36 7.39 -0.53
C SER A 106 9.05 8.68 -0.96
N LEU A 107 8.71 9.82 -0.32
CA LEU A 107 9.40 11.09 -0.49
C LEU A 107 10.85 11.02 0.00
N LYS A 108 11.13 10.43 1.17
CA LYS A 108 12.52 10.24 1.63
C LYS A 108 13.34 9.42 0.63
N SER A 109 12.71 8.47 -0.05
CA SER A 109 13.33 7.61 -1.04
C SER A 109 13.75 8.34 -2.32
N ILE A 110 13.21 9.54 -2.59
CA ILE A 110 13.60 10.33 -3.78
C ILE A 110 14.95 11.05 -3.61
N TYR A 111 15.49 11.11 -2.39
CA TYR A 111 16.78 11.74 -2.07
C TYR A 111 18.00 10.84 -2.32
N ASP A 112 17.78 9.57 -2.65
CA ASP A 112 18.83 8.66 -3.14
C ASP A 112 18.56 8.33 -4.61
N SER A 113 19.50 8.61 -5.51
CA SER A 113 19.27 8.51 -6.97
C SER A 113 18.82 7.11 -7.40
N GLY A 114 19.43 6.06 -6.86
CA GLY A 114 19.12 4.67 -7.18
C GLY A 114 17.72 4.28 -6.68
N THR A 115 17.43 4.56 -5.42
CA THR A 115 16.13 4.28 -4.80
C THR A 115 15.02 5.10 -5.47
N ALA A 116 15.27 6.37 -5.77
CA ALA A 116 14.32 7.27 -6.42
C ALA A 116 13.87 6.72 -7.78
N GLN A 117 14.82 6.24 -8.59
CA GLN A 117 14.54 5.64 -9.89
C GLN A 117 13.66 4.38 -9.77
N ALA A 118 13.93 3.48 -8.82
CA ALA A 118 13.08 2.30 -8.60
C ALA A 118 11.70 2.65 -8.04
N CYS A 119 11.63 3.61 -7.13
CA CYS A 119 10.37 4.11 -6.58
C CYS A 119 9.48 4.66 -7.70
N ILE A 120 9.99 5.59 -8.51
CA ILE A 120 9.24 6.15 -9.63
C ILE A 120 8.89 5.08 -10.67
N ALA A 121 9.82 4.17 -10.99
CA ALA A 121 9.55 3.06 -11.90
C ALA A 121 8.37 2.20 -11.44
N THR A 122 8.24 1.96 -10.12
CA THR A 122 7.13 1.19 -9.53
C THR A 122 5.81 1.86 -9.84
N TYR A 123 5.70 3.16 -9.53
CA TYR A 123 4.45 3.90 -9.68
C TYR A 123 4.11 4.22 -11.14
N LEU A 124 5.11 4.38 -12.01
CA LEU A 124 4.90 4.41 -13.45
C LEU A 124 4.24 3.12 -13.95
N LYS A 125 4.67 1.95 -13.44
CA LYS A 125 4.10 0.68 -13.88
C LYS A 125 2.67 0.48 -13.37
N ILE A 126 2.39 0.91 -12.15
CA ILE A 126 1.02 0.93 -11.60
C ILE A 126 0.14 1.86 -12.44
N MET A 127 0.61 3.09 -12.69
CA MET A 127 -0.12 4.08 -13.50
C MET A 127 -0.36 3.58 -14.92
N ALA A 128 0.59 2.85 -15.52
CA ALA A 128 0.44 2.25 -16.85
C ALA A 128 -0.72 1.25 -16.92
N GLY A 129 -1.05 0.57 -15.81
CA GLY A 129 -2.20 -0.34 -15.74
C GLY A 129 -3.56 0.38 -15.74
N LEU A 130 -3.57 1.70 -15.51
CA LEU A 130 -4.78 2.53 -15.46
C LEU A 130 -4.89 3.51 -16.64
N ALA A 131 -3.85 3.58 -17.48
CA ALA A 131 -3.77 4.52 -18.59
C ALA A 131 -4.38 3.97 -19.89
N SER A 132 -4.64 4.85 -20.86
CA SER A 132 -4.90 4.44 -22.25
C SER A 132 -3.72 3.65 -22.83
N GLU A 133 -3.94 2.90 -23.91
CA GLU A 133 -2.90 2.06 -24.52
C GLU A 133 -1.60 2.83 -24.84
N SER A 134 -1.72 4.01 -25.47
CA SER A 134 -0.56 4.86 -25.78
C SER A 134 0.14 5.40 -24.54
N GLY A 135 -0.62 5.80 -23.51
CA GLY A 135 -0.07 6.23 -22.22
C GLY A 135 0.64 5.08 -21.48
N SER A 136 0.05 3.88 -21.53
CA SER A 136 0.56 2.67 -20.91
C SER A 136 1.92 2.25 -21.51
N LEU A 137 2.06 2.30 -22.84
CA LEU A 137 3.31 2.00 -23.52
C LEU A 137 4.44 2.95 -23.11
N ASN A 138 4.16 4.25 -23.10
CA ASN A 138 5.13 5.28 -22.73
C ASN A 138 5.56 5.16 -21.26
N ALA A 139 4.59 4.99 -20.35
CA ALA A 139 4.86 4.79 -18.93
C ALA A 139 5.66 3.50 -18.66
N THR A 140 5.34 2.41 -19.36
CA THR A 140 6.07 1.13 -19.26
C THR A 140 7.51 1.26 -19.74
N ARG A 141 7.75 1.92 -20.89
CA ARG A 141 9.11 2.15 -21.40
C ARG A 141 9.96 2.98 -20.43
N LEU A 142 9.38 4.06 -19.89
CA LEU A 142 10.07 4.89 -18.91
C LEU A 142 10.35 4.12 -17.61
N SER A 143 9.38 3.35 -17.12
CA SER A 143 9.54 2.48 -15.94
C SER A 143 10.73 1.52 -16.11
N LEU A 144 10.82 0.83 -17.25
CA LEU A 144 11.92 -0.09 -17.55
C LEU A 144 13.29 0.62 -17.59
N ALA A 145 13.36 1.80 -18.22
CA ALA A 145 14.59 2.58 -18.29
C ALA A 145 15.07 3.02 -16.90
N LEU A 146 14.15 3.50 -16.04
CA LEU A 146 14.47 3.90 -14.67
C LEU A 146 14.85 2.70 -13.81
N ALA A 147 14.15 1.57 -13.92
CA ALA A 147 14.47 0.34 -13.21
C ALA A 147 15.88 -0.17 -13.56
N THR A 148 16.25 -0.12 -14.84
CA THR A 148 17.57 -0.52 -15.32
C THR A 148 18.67 0.38 -14.75
N ARG A 149 18.46 1.71 -14.74
CA ARG A 149 19.40 2.65 -14.13
C ARG A 149 19.54 2.42 -12.63
N SER A 150 18.41 2.17 -11.94
CA SER A 150 18.38 1.88 -10.52
C SER A 150 19.15 0.60 -10.17
N LEU A 151 18.98 -0.47 -10.95
CA LEU A 151 19.71 -1.73 -10.77
C LEU A 151 21.21 -1.54 -10.98
N ASN A 152 21.62 -0.73 -11.96
CA ASN A 152 23.03 -0.41 -12.16
C ASN A 152 23.60 0.41 -11.00
N ALA A 153 22.82 1.34 -10.43
CA ALA A 153 23.21 2.07 -9.23
C ALA A 153 23.36 1.14 -8.01
N LEU A 154 22.42 0.20 -7.83
CA LEU A 154 22.50 -0.81 -6.77
C LEU A 154 23.77 -1.66 -6.92
N ARG A 155 24.05 -2.15 -8.14
CA ARG A 155 25.24 -2.97 -8.42
C ARG A 155 26.52 -2.24 -8.05
N LYS A 156 26.65 -0.95 -8.42
CA LYS A 156 27.80 -0.13 -8.05
C LYS A 156 27.91 0.04 -6.54
N SER A 157 26.81 0.39 -5.88
CA SER A 157 26.75 0.52 -4.41
C SER A 157 27.21 -0.78 -3.73
N LEU A 158 26.75 -1.94 -4.20
CA LEU A 158 27.16 -3.23 -3.64
C LEU A 158 28.64 -3.59 -3.91
N GLN A 159 29.25 -3.05 -4.97
CA GLN A 159 30.68 -3.21 -5.25
C GLN A 159 31.54 -2.31 -4.37
N ASP A 160 31.06 -1.09 -4.09
CA ASP A 160 31.77 -0.09 -3.30
C ASP A 160 31.65 -0.34 -1.79
N VAL A 161 30.60 -1.02 -1.37
CA VAL A 161 30.41 -1.39 0.04
C VAL A 161 31.18 -2.67 0.34
N ALA A 162 32.40 -2.52 0.85
CA ALA A 162 33.02 -3.55 1.67
C ALA A 162 32.21 -3.68 2.96
N LEU A 163 31.09 -4.43 2.95
CA LEU A 163 30.29 -4.66 4.15
C LEU A 163 31.18 -5.38 5.18
N PRO A 164 31.53 -4.76 6.33
CA PRO A 164 32.03 -5.53 7.45
C PRO A 164 31.01 -6.65 7.73
N SER A 165 31.49 -7.89 7.95
CA SER A 165 30.63 -9.07 8.13
C SER A 165 29.51 -8.87 9.18
N ASP A 166 29.72 -7.95 10.14
CA ASP A 166 28.81 -7.67 11.25
C ASP A 166 28.10 -6.31 11.14
N ALA A 167 28.46 -5.44 10.18
CA ALA A 167 27.75 -4.19 9.98
C ALA A 167 26.42 -4.47 9.29
N GLY A 168 25.36 -3.86 9.81
CA GLY A 168 24.04 -3.96 9.22
C GLY A 168 23.96 -3.50 7.79
N ALA A 169 22.98 -4.05 7.07
CA ALA A 169 22.50 -3.42 5.86
C ALA A 169 21.91 -2.04 6.22
N PRO A 170 22.41 -0.95 5.63
CA PRO A 170 21.86 0.37 5.91
C PRO A 170 20.43 0.47 5.36
N ILE A 171 19.59 1.28 6.02
CA ILE A 171 18.16 1.39 5.71
C ILE A 171 17.85 1.80 4.26
N ASN A 172 18.76 2.58 3.65
CA ASN A 172 18.68 2.98 2.25
C ASN A 172 18.84 1.78 1.32
N LEU A 173 19.74 0.83 1.62
CA LEU A 173 19.90 -0.41 0.85
C LEU A 173 18.62 -1.25 0.90
N ILE A 174 18.00 -1.38 2.08
CA ILE A 174 16.72 -2.09 2.25
C ILE A 174 15.64 -1.43 1.39
N SER A 175 15.53 -0.10 1.47
CA SER A 175 14.54 0.67 0.69
C SER A 175 14.77 0.55 -0.81
N HIS A 176 16.03 0.56 -1.26
CA HIS A 176 16.42 0.39 -2.67
C HIS A 176 15.99 -0.99 -3.19
N VAL A 177 16.35 -2.06 -2.48
CA VAL A 177 15.97 -3.44 -2.84
C VAL A 177 14.45 -3.61 -2.79
N TYR A 178 13.78 -3.03 -1.79
CA TYR A 178 12.31 -3.04 -1.69
C TYR A 178 11.66 -2.44 -2.94
N TYR A 179 12.07 -1.26 -3.40
CA TYR A 179 11.47 -0.68 -4.59
C TYR A 179 11.82 -1.46 -5.86
N LEU A 180 13.02 -2.03 -5.99
CA LEU A 180 13.34 -2.93 -7.11
C LEU A 180 12.48 -4.18 -7.12
N HIS A 181 12.23 -4.79 -5.95
CA HIS A 181 11.28 -5.88 -5.79
C HIS A 181 9.88 -5.47 -6.28
N ARG A 182 9.39 -4.30 -5.86
CA ARG A 182 8.07 -3.80 -6.28
C ARG A 182 7.98 -3.52 -7.76
N VAL A 183 9.01 -2.95 -8.39
CA VAL A 183 9.04 -2.80 -9.85
C VAL A 183 8.87 -4.16 -10.50
N SER A 184 9.70 -5.15 -10.14
CA SER A 184 9.65 -6.51 -10.71
C SER A 184 8.27 -7.16 -10.55
N LEU A 185 7.67 -6.99 -9.37
CA LEU A 185 6.33 -7.49 -9.06
C LEU A 185 5.25 -6.89 -9.96
N HIS A 186 5.31 -5.57 -10.20
CA HIS A 186 4.34 -4.89 -11.08
C HIS A 186 4.64 -5.05 -12.57
N THR A 187 5.89 -5.35 -12.95
CA THR A 187 6.24 -5.74 -14.32
C THR A 187 5.96 -7.21 -14.63
N ARG A 188 5.57 -8.00 -13.63
CA ARG A 188 5.34 -9.45 -13.72
C ARG A 188 6.60 -10.22 -14.14
N ASP A 189 7.77 -9.72 -13.75
CA ASP A 189 9.04 -10.42 -13.96
C ASP A 189 9.28 -11.37 -12.78
N HIS A 190 8.81 -12.61 -12.92
CA HIS A 190 8.87 -13.61 -11.86
C HIS A 190 10.30 -13.88 -11.39
N ALA A 191 11.26 -14.01 -12.32
CA ALA A 191 12.65 -14.31 -11.98
C ALA A 191 13.28 -13.17 -11.18
N ALA A 192 13.10 -11.91 -11.62
CA ALA A 192 13.60 -10.76 -10.89
C ALA A 192 12.90 -10.58 -9.54
N THR A 193 11.59 -10.84 -9.46
CA THR A 193 10.85 -10.81 -8.19
C THR A 193 11.41 -11.80 -7.18
N LEU A 194 11.70 -13.04 -7.58
CA LEU A 194 12.30 -14.05 -6.69
C LEU A 194 13.69 -13.62 -6.18
N ILE A 195 14.55 -13.12 -7.06
CA ILE A 195 15.89 -12.68 -6.69
C ILE A 195 15.82 -11.51 -5.69
N HIS A 196 14.98 -10.51 -5.98
CA HIS A 196 14.85 -9.35 -5.11
C HIS A 196 14.16 -9.70 -3.78
N SER A 197 13.20 -10.63 -3.77
CA SER A 197 12.50 -11.04 -2.55
C SER A 197 13.42 -11.83 -1.61
N GLU A 198 14.26 -12.72 -2.13
CA GLU A 198 15.27 -13.45 -1.34
C GLU A 198 16.29 -12.50 -0.71
N LEU A 199 16.80 -11.55 -1.50
CA LEU A 199 17.71 -10.53 -1.00
C LEU A 199 17.03 -9.67 0.08
N LEU A 200 15.81 -9.21 -0.18
CA LEU A 200 15.04 -8.38 0.75
C LEU A 200 14.77 -9.09 2.07
N ASN A 201 14.37 -10.37 2.03
CA ASN A 201 14.15 -11.18 3.23
C ASN A 201 15.44 -11.24 4.09
N LYS A 202 16.59 -11.55 3.48
CA LYS A 202 17.88 -11.59 4.20
C LYS A 202 18.21 -10.26 4.87
N LEU A 203 17.98 -9.13 4.19
CA LEU A 203 18.26 -7.80 4.73
C LEU A 203 17.29 -7.42 5.85
N VAL A 204 15.99 -7.68 5.67
CA VAL A 204 14.93 -7.38 6.64
C VAL A 204 15.09 -8.21 7.91
N VAL A 205 15.28 -9.53 7.81
CA VAL A 205 15.46 -10.41 8.98
C VAL A 205 16.63 -9.94 9.84
N LYS A 206 17.78 -9.62 9.21
CA LYS A 206 18.95 -9.09 9.92
C LYS A 206 18.69 -7.72 10.55
N ALA A 207 17.91 -6.86 9.90
CA ALA A 207 17.60 -5.54 10.42
C ALA A 207 16.60 -5.59 11.58
N VAL A 208 15.58 -6.46 11.51
CA VAL A 208 14.63 -6.71 12.60
C VAL A 208 15.36 -7.23 13.84
N ALA A 209 16.24 -8.23 13.67
CA ALA A 209 16.98 -8.82 14.78
C ALA A 209 17.86 -7.81 15.56
N ARG A 210 18.22 -6.70 14.91
CA ARG A 210 19.05 -5.64 15.49
C ARG A 210 18.25 -4.41 15.94
N GLY A 211 16.96 -4.36 15.64
CA GLY A 211 16.10 -3.20 15.92
C GLY A 211 16.33 -2.01 14.98
N ASP A 212 16.94 -2.24 13.82
CA ASP A 212 17.34 -1.17 12.88
C ASP A 212 16.18 -0.67 12.01
N ILE A 213 15.09 -1.43 11.90
CA ILE A 213 13.94 -1.09 11.05
C ILE A 213 12.65 -0.98 11.86
N ASP A 214 11.80 -0.05 11.43
CA ASP A 214 10.43 0.05 11.90
C ASP A 214 9.61 -1.15 11.43
N HIS A 215 8.69 -1.63 12.28
CA HIS A 215 7.74 -2.68 11.96
C HIS A 215 6.92 -2.40 10.69
N MET A 216 6.71 -1.13 10.30
CA MET A 216 6.04 -0.78 9.04
C MET A 216 6.77 -1.35 7.82
N ILE A 217 8.10 -1.27 7.78
CA ILE A 217 8.88 -1.83 6.67
C ILE A 217 8.73 -3.34 6.64
N LEU A 218 8.84 -4.00 7.80
CA LEU A 218 8.59 -5.43 7.92
C LEU A 218 7.21 -5.81 7.34
N TRP A 219 6.14 -5.12 7.73
CA TRP A 219 4.79 -5.42 7.25
C TRP A 219 4.63 -5.21 5.74
N TYR A 220 5.18 -4.14 5.17
CA TYR A 220 5.10 -3.93 3.71
C TYR A 220 5.90 -4.97 2.93
N THR A 221 7.10 -5.32 3.39
CA THR A 221 7.89 -6.35 2.72
C THR A 221 7.21 -7.72 2.77
N ALA A 222 6.58 -8.08 3.89
CA ALA A 222 5.82 -9.32 4.01
C ALA A 222 4.53 -9.29 3.17
N LEU A 223 3.82 -8.15 3.13
CA LEU A 223 2.64 -7.96 2.27
C LEU A 223 3.00 -8.14 0.79
N ASP A 224 4.07 -7.51 0.31
CA ASP A 224 4.51 -7.66 -1.08
C ASP A 224 4.99 -9.08 -1.38
N SER A 225 5.56 -9.80 -0.40
CA SER A 225 5.88 -11.22 -0.53
C SER A 225 4.62 -12.08 -0.71
N VAL A 226 3.55 -11.78 0.03
CA VAL A 226 2.26 -12.44 -0.15
C VAL A 226 1.63 -12.09 -1.50
N ASP A 227 1.66 -10.83 -1.92
CA ASP A 227 1.20 -10.41 -3.26
C ASP A 227 1.99 -11.11 -4.37
N ALA A 228 3.31 -11.26 -4.23
CA ALA A 228 4.12 -12.05 -5.15
C ALA A 228 3.71 -13.53 -5.17
N SER A 229 3.58 -14.16 -4.00
CA SER A 229 3.21 -15.58 -3.89
C SER A 229 1.86 -15.89 -4.56
N THR A 230 0.86 -15.04 -4.31
CA THR A 230 -0.50 -15.20 -4.86
C THR A 230 -0.57 -14.95 -6.36
N ARG A 231 0.18 -13.97 -6.88
CA ARG A 231 0.24 -13.69 -8.33
C ARG A 231 0.95 -14.75 -9.13
N PHE A 232 2.05 -15.28 -8.60
CA PHE A 232 2.89 -16.25 -9.32
C PHE A 232 2.60 -17.69 -8.93
N MET A 233 1.68 -17.92 -7.99
CA MET A 233 1.43 -19.25 -7.39
C MET A 233 2.74 -19.90 -6.95
N SER A 234 3.54 -19.14 -6.21
CA SER A 234 4.89 -19.52 -5.75
C SER A 234 4.99 -19.37 -4.23
N ARG A 235 5.99 -20.02 -3.61
CA ARG A 235 6.15 -19.94 -2.16
C ARG A 235 6.45 -18.52 -1.73
N THR A 236 6.02 -18.20 -0.52
CA THR A 236 6.36 -16.92 0.06
C THR A 236 7.87 -16.83 0.31
N SER A 237 8.42 -15.62 0.15
CA SER A 237 9.85 -15.39 0.36
C SER A 237 10.22 -15.29 1.84
N PHE A 238 9.25 -14.97 2.71
CA PHE A 238 9.40 -14.89 4.16
C PHE A 238 8.98 -16.20 4.83
N ASP A 239 9.72 -16.63 5.85
CA ASP A 239 9.23 -17.66 6.77
C ASP A 239 8.10 -17.07 7.62
N HIS A 240 6.86 -17.50 7.33
CA HIS A 240 5.68 -17.02 8.06
C HIS A 240 5.62 -17.50 9.51
N SER A 241 6.32 -18.58 9.86
CA SER A 241 6.48 -18.97 11.27
C SER A 241 7.37 -17.98 12.01
N TRP A 242 8.50 -17.57 11.41
CA TRP A 242 9.35 -16.51 11.95
C TRP A 242 8.63 -15.16 12.02
N PHE A 243 7.91 -14.79 10.95
CA PHE A 243 7.14 -13.55 10.90
C PHE A 243 6.08 -13.52 12.02
N GLY A 244 5.36 -14.63 12.21
CA GLY A 244 4.36 -14.75 13.28
C GLY A 244 4.96 -14.60 14.67
N ARG A 245 6.10 -15.26 14.95
CA ARG A 245 6.82 -15.08 16.23
C ARG A 245 7.29 -13.63 16.44
N THR A 246 7.72 -12.98 15.37
CA THR A 246 8.19 -11.59 15.40
C THR A 246 7.05 -10.61 15.69
N CYS A 247 5.85 -10.86 15.16
CA CYS A 247 4.68 -10.02 15.37
C CYS A 247 3.85 -10.37 16.61
N ALA A 248 4.05 -11.56 17.22
CA ALA A 248 3.30 -12.01 18.38
C ALA A 248 3.22 -10.99 19.54
N PRO A 249 4.29 -10.26 19.93
CA PRO A 249 4.18 -9.27 21.00
C PRO A 249 3.18 -8.13 20.70
N LEU A 250 3.10 -7.71 19.43
CA LEU A 250 2.09 -6.75 18.98
C LEU A 250 0.71 -7.39 19.02
N TRP A 251 0.60 -8.64 18.59
CA TRP A 251 -0.67 -9.36 18.58
C TRP A 251 -1.27 -9.49 19.97
N ASP A 252 -0.48 -9.98 20.92
CA ASP A 252 -0.88 -10.16 22.31
C ASP A 252 -1.24 -8.82 22.97
N MET A 253 -0.53 -7.74 22.60
CA MET A 253 -0.86 -6.40 23.08
C MET A 253 -2.23 -5.95 22.60
N VAL A 254 -2.48 -6.06 21.29
CA VAL A 254 -3.71 -5.54 20.68
C VAL A 254 -4.92 -6.41 21.01
N GLU A 255 -4.78 -7.74 21.03
CA GLU A 255 -5.89 -8.68 21.27
C GLU A 255 -6.55 -8.52 22.63
N ARG A 256 -5.80 -8.09 23.66
CA ARG A 256 -6.36 -7.80 24.99
C ARG A 256 -7.38 -6.66 24.97
N ASP A 257 -7.22 -5.73 24.04
CA ASP A 257 -7.96 -4.48 23.96
C ASP A 257 -8.92 -4.42 22.76
N LEU A 258 -8.88 -5.43 21.88
CA LEU A 258 -9.84 -5.55 20.80
C LEU A 258 -11.27 -5.78 21.33
N PRO A 259 -12.29 -5.18 20.69
CA PRO A 259 -13.68 -5.51 20.99
C PRO A 259 -13.95 -6.99 20.76
N GLU A 260 -14.75 -7.60 21.63
CA GLU A 260 -15.16 -8.99 21.48
C GLU A 260 -15.95 -9.20 20.18
N VAL A 261 -15.72 -10.36 19.56
CA VAL A 261 -16.42 -10.80 18.34
C VAL A 261 -17.31 -11.98 18.73
N PRO A 262 -18.55 -12.08 18.19
CA PRO A 262 -19.46 -13.18 18.52
C PRO A 262 -18.81 -14.55 18.26
N SER A 263 -19.02 -15.51 19.16
CA SER A 263 -18.38 -16.83 19.08
C SER A 263 -18.74 -17.60 17.81
N GLU A 264 -19.92 -17.32 17.25
CA GLU A 264 -20.45 -17.91 16.02
C GLU A 264 -19.53 -17.67 14.82
N VAL A 265 -18.73 -16.59 14.83
CA VAL A 265 -17.72 -16.31 13.79
C VAL A 265 -16.69 -17.42 13.67
N PHE A 266 -16.40 -18.10 14.78
CA PHE A 266 -15.42 -19.18 14.86
C PHE A 266 -16.04 -20.56 14.64
N GLU A 267 -17.36 -20.65 14.52
CA GLU A 267 -18.11 -21.89 14.30
C GLU A 267 -18.22 -22.24 12.81
N GLY A 268 -18.59 -23.48 12.49
CA GLY A 268 -18.87 -23.88 11.10
C GLY A 268 -17.65 -23.87 10.17
N LEU A 269 -16.43 -24.06 10.71
CA LEU A 269 -15.31 -24.44 9.85
C LEU A 269 -15.50 -25.90 9.41
N SER A 270 -15.36 -26.15 8.11
CA SER A 270 -15.55 -27.50 7.54
C SER A 270 -14.71 -28.53 8.30
N PRO A 271 -15.29 -29.69 8.68
CA PRO A 271 -14.54 -30.75 9.34
C PRO A 271 -13.44 -31.32 8.43
N ASN A 272 -13.43 -31.02 7.13
CA ASN A 272 -12.37 -31.46 6.23
C ASN A 272 -11.07 -30.64 6.36
N ILE A 273 -11.10 -29.51 7.06
CA ILE A 273 -9.93 -28.70 7.38
C ILE A 273 -9.29 -29.26 8.66
N GLN A 274 -8.44 -30.28 8.47
CA GLN A 274 -7.79 -31.04 9.54
C GLN A 274 -6.43 -30.44 9.95
N GLY A 275 -5.75 -29.72 9.06
CA GLY A 275 -4.48 -29.08 9.36
C GLY A 275 -4.65 -27.93 10.34
N GLU A 276 -4.01 -28.00 11.51
CA GLU A 276 -4.14 -26.99 12.57
C GLU A 276 -3.66 -25.60 12.10
N GLU A 277 -2.59 -25.54 11.32
CA GLU A 277 -2.08 -24.29 10.76
C GLU A 277 -3.07 -23.64 9.79
N LEU A 278 -3.63 -24.45 8.90
CA LEU A 278 -4.64 -24.01 7.95
C LEU A 278 -5.93 -23.57 8.67
N ARG A 279 -6.35 -24.33 9.68
CA ARG A 279 -7.48 -23.99 10.54
C ARG A 279 -7.28 -22.64 11.21
N ARG A 280 -6.10 -22.39 11.81
CA ARG A 280 -5.77 -21.09 12.41
C ARG A 280 -5.76 -19.94 11.40
N ALA A 281 -5.26 -20.16 10.18
CA ALA A 281 -5.30 -19.16 9.11
C ALA A 281 -6.75 -18.78 8.74
N PHE A 282 -7.63 -19.77 8.55
CA PHE A 282 -9.05 -19.54 8.27
C PHE A 282 -9.77 -18.82 9.43
N LEU A 283 -9.54 -19.24 10.67
CA LEU A 283 -10.15 -18.59 11.84
C LEU A 283 -9.66 -17.14 11.99
N THR A 284 -8.39 -16.89 11.70
CA THR A 284 -7.84 -15.52 11.69
C THR A 284 -8.51 -14.66 10.63
N SER A 285 -8.67 -15.18 9.41
CA SER A 285 -9.37 -14.48 8.33
C SER A 285 -10.83 -14.16 8.70
N ARG A 286 -11.55 -15.13 9.29
CA ARG A 286 -12.93 -14.94 9.79
C ARG A 286 -13.01 -13.88 10.90
N HIS A 287 -12.08 -13.91 11.85
CA HIS A 287 -12.00 -12.93 12.93
C HIS A 287 -11.83 -11.51 12.38
N MET A 288 -10.91 -11.33 11.43
CA MET A 288 -10.69 -10.05 10.77
C MET A 288 -11.92 -9.60 9.96
N ASN A 289 -12.55 -10.52 9.22
CA ASN A 289 -13.75 -10.24 8.45
C ASN A 289 -14.93 -9.82 9.33
N ALA A 290 -15.06 -10.39 10.54
CA ALA A 290 -16.12 -9.99 11.45
C ALA A 290 -16.02 -8.52 11.86
N TYR A 291 -14.82 -7.99 12.10
CA TYR A 291 -14.62 -6.56 12.35
C TYR A 291 -14.95 -5.70 11.13
N ALA A 292 -14.71 -6.22 9.92
CA ALA A 292 -15.09 -5.52 8.70
C ALA A 292 -16.61 -5.54 8.52
N GLU A 293 -17.26 -6.69 8.54
CA GLU A 293 -18.69 -6.81 8.28
C GLU A 293 -19.55 -6.15 9.36
N ASN A 294 -19.16 -6.30 10.63
CA ASN A 294 -19.87 -5.82 11.80
C ASN A 294 -18.95 -4.94 12.65
N PRO A 295 -18.69 -3.70 12.20
CA PRO A 295 -17.77 -2.81 12.91
C PRO A 295 -18.24 -2.49 14.33
N PRO A 296 -17.40 -2.72 15.35
CA PRO A 296 -17.72 -2.34 16.71
C PRO A 296 -17.92 -0.83 16.83
N PRO A 297 -18.91 -0.38 17.63
CA PRO A 297 -19.13 1.05 17.84
C PRO A 297 -17.90 1.70 18.49
N PRO A 298 -17.66 3.02 18.31
CA PRO A 298 -16.48 3.69 18.88
C PRO A 298 -16.28 3.47 20.39
N ALA A 299 -17.37 3.33 21.15
CA ALA A 299 -17.33 3.08 22.60
C ALA A 299 -16.86 1.66 22.99
N ALA A 300 -16.91 0.69 22.08
CA ALA A 300 -16.45 -0.68 22.34
C ALA A 300 -14.92 -0.82 22.28
N TRP A 301 -14.24 0.17 21.68
CA TRP A 301 -12.78 0.20 21.60
C TRP A 301 -12.21 0.71 22.93
N LYS A 302 -11.43 -0.12 23.63
CA LYS A 302 -10.80 0.29 24.89
C LYS A 302 -9.79 1.41 24.62
N SER A 303 -9.87 2.50 25.38
CA SER A 303 -9.06 3.71 25.20
C SER A 303 -7.68 3.66 25.86
N SER A 304 -7.40 2.63 26.66
CA SER A 304 -6.17 2.51 27.44
C SER A 304 -5.03 1.92 26.59
N GLY A 305 -4.18 2.78 26.03
CA GLY A 305 -2.85 2.41 25.50
C GLY A 305 -2.80 1.88 24.06
N MET A 306 -3.93 1.51 23.45
CA MET A 306 -3.98 1.01 22.09
C MET A 306 -3.95 2.16 21.07
N THR A 307 -2.84 2.30 20.35
CA THR A 307 -2.79 3.29 19.26
C THR A 307 -3.52 2.76 18.02
N ARG A 308 -4.14 3.64 17.22
CA ARG A 308 -4.72 3.27 15.92
C ARG A 308 -3.72 2.54 15.01
N ARG A 309 -2.44 2.89 15.14
CA ARG A 309 -1.34 2.26 14.41
C ARG A 309 -1.11 0.82 14.85
N SER A 310 -1.22 0.52 16.15
CA SER A 310 -1.11 -0.84 16.68
C SER A 310 -2.23 -1.73 16.17
N VAL A 311 -3.48 -1.24 16.16
CA VAL A 311 -4.63 -1.98 15.61
C VAL A 311 -4.46 -2.25 14.12
N PHE A 312 -4.09 -1.24 13.34
CA PHE A 312 -3.81 -1.45 11.92
C PHE A 312 -2.68 -2.45 11.70
N GLY A 313 -1.60 -2.32 12.48
CA GLY A 313 -0.48 -3.26 12.48
C GLY A 313 -0.93 -4.69 12.77
N TRP A 314 -1.85 -4.88 13.72
CA TRP A 314 -2.47 -6.18 13.99
C TRP A 314 -3.19 -6.73 12.77
N PHE A 315 -4.12 -5.97 12.15
CA PHE A 315 -4.85 -6.44 10.98
C PHE A 315 -3.93 -6.78 9.81
N VAL A 316 -2.97 -5.91 9.50
CA VAL A 316 -2.05 -6.15 8.38
C VAL A 316 -1.17 -7.36 8.66
N SER A 317 -0.52 -7.42 9.82
CA SER A 317 0.42 -8.51 10.11
C SER A 317 -0.29 -9.87 10.31
N LYS A 318 -1.44 -9.94 10.99
CA LYS A 318 -2.23 -11.18 11.07
C LYS A 318 -2.76 -11.63 9.72
N GLY A 319 -3.24 -10.69 8.90
CA GLY A 319 -3.72 -11.00 7.56
C GLY A 319 -2.62 -11.54 6.65
N VAL A 320 -1.46 -10.86 6.63
CA VAL A 320 -0.28 -11.31 5.90
C VAL A 320 0.18 -12.68 6.39
N TRP A 321 0.22 -12.89 7.70
CA TRP A 321 0.54 -14.21 8.28
C TRP A 321 -0.42 -15.31 7.82
N ALA A 322 -1.74 -15.06 7.91
CA ALA A 322 -2.75 -16.04 7.55
C ALA A 322 -2.71 -16.39 6.06
N ILE A 323 -2.60 -15.41 5.17
CA ILE A 323 -2.53 -15.65 3.72
C ILE A 323 -1.21 -16.34 3.37
N GLY A 324 -0.09 -15.89 3.92
CA GLY A 324 1.20 -16.51 3.68
C GLY A 324 1.24 -17.98 4.10
N MET A 325 0.69 -18.29 5.28
CA MET A 325 0.54 -19.66 5.75
C MET A 325 -0.36 -20.50 4.84
N ALA A 326 -1.51 -19.96 4.41
CA ALA A 326 -2.40 -20.65 3.49
C ALA A 326 -1.73 -20.94 2.13
N MET A 327 -0.95 -19.99 1.61
CA MET A 327 -0.21 -20.15 0.35
C MET A 327 0.88 -21.22 0.45
N ASP A 328 1.65 -21.24 1.54
CA ASP A 328 2.69 -22.25 1.74
C ASP A 328 2.07 -23.66 1.85
N ILE A 329 0.98 -23.80 2.61
CA ILE A 329 0.22 -25.07 2.73
C ILE A 329 -0.39 -25.50 1.40
N PHE A 330 -0.98 -24.56 0.64
CA PHE A 330 -1.52 -24.85 -0.69
C PHE A 330 -0.45 -25.45 -1.61
N LEU A 331 0.75 -24.87 -1.60
CA LEU A 331 1.87 -25.36 -2.40
C LEU A 331 2.45 -26.66 -1.86
N ASP A 332 2.46 -26.87 -0.54
CA ASP A 332 2.81 -28.18 0.04
C ASP A 332 1.84 -29.27 -0.40
N VAL A 333 0.54 -29.00 -0.40
CA VAL A 333 -0.51 -29.94 -0.87
C VAL A 333 -0.40 -30.19 -2.36
N LYS A 334 -0.07 -29.16 -3.16
CA LYS A 334 0.06 -29.26 -4.61
C LYS A 334 1.34 -29.97 -5.05
N ASP A 335 2.49 -29.57 -4.51
CA ASP A 335 3.81 -29.97 -5.01
C ASP A 335 4.33 -31.25 -4.32
N ARG A 336 3.80 -31.60 -3.15
CA ARG A 336 4.11 -32.85 -2.46
C ARG A 336 2.82 -33.66 -2.28
N PRO A 337 2.88 -35.00 -2.36
CA PRO A 337 1.94 -35.82 -1.60
C PRO A 337 2.29 -35.61 -0.11
N TYR A 338 1.91 -34.47 0.48
CA TYR A 338 2.31 -34.05 1.83
C TYR A 338 1.69 -34.90 2.95
N LEU A 339 1.05 -36.01 2.60
CA LEU A 339 0.46 -36.93 3.55
C LEU A 339 0.92 -38.34 3.19
N ALA A 340 2.16 -38.66 3.58
CA ALA A 340 2.64 -40.03 3.70
C ALA A 340 2.01 -40.75 4.93
N GLY A 341 0.75 -40.45 5.21
CA GLY A 341 -0.10 -41.10 6.19
C GLY A 341 -1.52 -41.11 5.65
N ASP A 342 -2.29 -42.17 5.96
CA ASP A 342 -3.62 -42.58 5.46
C ASP A 342 -4.68 -41.47 5.25
N VAL A 343 -4.41 -40.49 4.42
CA VAL A 343 -5.37 -39.47 4.00
C VAL A 343 -5.79 -39.80 2.58
N SER A 344 -7.08 -40.10 2.42
CA SER A 344 -7.64 -40.50 1.14
C SER A 344 -7.43 -39.43 0.07
N LEU A 345 -7.27 -39.84 -1.19
CA LEU A 345 -7.15 -38.93 -2.34
C LEU A 345 -8.30 -37.91 -2.41
N GLY A 346 -9.50 -38.28 -1.94
CA GLY A 346 -10.65 -37.37 -1.84
C GLY A 346 -10.45 -36.25 -0.81
N GLN A 347 -9.82 -36.53 0.33
CA GLN A 347 -9.48 -35.52 1.34
C GLN A 347 -8.37 -34.58 0.85
N HIS A 348 -7.40 -35.10 0.09
CA HIS A 348 -6.33 -34.33 -0.54
C HIS A 348 -6.88 -33.32 -1.57
N LEU A 349 -7.76 -33.78 -2.45
CA LEU A 349 -8.46 -32.91 -3.42
C LEU A 349 -9.36 -31.89 -2.72
N THR A 350 -10.00 -32.27 -1.61
CA THR A 350 -10.86 -31.36 -0.85
C THR A 350 -10.03 -30.25 -0.20
N GLN A 351 -8.90 -30.56 0.44
CA GLN A 351 -8.02 -29.56 1.03
C GLN A 351 -7.43 -28.59 0.00
N GLY A 352 -7.06 -29.09 -1.19
CA GLY A 352 -6.62 -28.25 -2.30
C GLY A 352 -7.74 -27.47 -2.99
N ALA A 353 -9.02 -27.88 -2.87
CA ALA A 353 -10.16 -27.21 -3.51
C ALA A 353 -10.81 -26.13 -2.64
N TRP A 354 -10.56 -26.13 -1.32
CA TRP A 354 -11.01 -25.06 -0.40
C TRP A 354 -9.99 -23.92 -0.26
N LEU A 355 -8.77 -24.11 -0.74
CA LEU A 355 -7.69 -23.13 -0.86
C LEU A 355 -7.74 -22.52 -2.27
#